data_AF-A0A0G1BIN9-F1
#
_entry.id   AF-A0A0G1BIN9-F1
#
_cell.length_a   1.000
_cell.length_b   1.000
_cell.length_c   1.000
_cell.angle_alpha   90.00
_cell.angle_beta   90.00
_cell.angle_gamma   90.00
#
_symmetry.space_group_name_H-M   'P 1'
#
loop_
_entity.id
_entity.type
_entity.pdbx_description
1 polymer ?
#
loop_
_entity_poly.entity_id
_entity_poly.type
_entity_poly.pdbx_seq_one_letter_code
_entity_poly.pdbx_strand_id
1 'polypeptide(L)'
;MKKIHTFLKELYAIDPTLKAHETELIILLTRMLEQKPDVHIDDAFVSSLRKRLVGTPVPSSPSFFTHLFMNKQPAFIATGAVLSLALLVGVYHYGTTRTGMISGGQFASIFSPNEVVHRNAGAFGVLSSTESAAAPTAESVSFDTSMLSSRMPADTVVGMGGDGVDAKMMIAPAPYRYTYTYTGEPLELTDTTLPVYRRIVPTNASQALGTQLSNVGTGLVDLSSFGTLHAETISIYDNEYRITIDIANGQASIYENYDNRQDIYREATEADMLPEQQLIDIADAFLRAHNISTAGYGTPVVDMQWKTVQAKQETADAAYQTYIPNIITIIYPFQLEDHTAHDYSGLPEGMRVNVDIFTKKVNNVSNLMAGGFEASDYDVTTDSSRVISLAEQGGLNMYPWYAEESEERILELGTPTLVYIQHYLPQEGNARSYEVFIPALQFPVQNIPTDEPFYSSRIITIPLVTNILDEERDRPIPTEPPILLMKDGAEPAVEPAVR
;
A
#
# COMPACT_ATOMS: atom_id res chain seq x y z
N MET A 1 39.47 -22.24 -42.21
CA MET A 1 39.04 -21.89 -43.60
C MET A 1 38.82 -23.10 -44.50
N LYS A 2 39.86 -23.88 -44.90
CA LYS A 2 39.67 -25.03 -45.83
C LYS A 2 38.70 -26.11 -45.32
N LYS A 3 38.78 -26.48 -44.03
CA LYS A 3 37.84 -27.45 -43.42
C LYS A 3 36.38 -26.94 -43.42
N ILE A 4 36.13 -25.67 -43.13
CA ILE A 4 34.76 -25.11 -43.10
C ILE A 4 34.08 -25.20 -44.48
N HIS A 5 34.81 -24.92 -45.56
CA HIS A 5 34.26 -25.01 -46.92
C HIS A 5 33.90 -26.46 -47.29
N THR A 6 34.70 -27.43 -46.83
CA THR A 6 34.37 -28.86 -46.98
C THR A 6 33.08 -29.20 -46.22
N PHE A 7 32.94 -28.73 -44.97
CA PHE A 7 31.75 -28.95 -44.16
C PHE A 7 30.49 -28.35 -44.78
N LEU A 8 30.57 -27.12 -45.31
CA LEU A 8 29.44 -26.49 -46.00
C LEU A 8 29.03 -27.27 -47.24
N LYS A 9 30.01 -27.73 -48.03
CA LYS A 9 29.74 -28.53 -49.23
C LYS A 9 29.04 -29.85 -48.90
N GLU A 10 29.47 -30.52 -47.84
CA GLU A 10 28.85 -31.76 -47.35
C GLU A 10 27.44 -31.50 -46.78
N LEU A 11 27.25 -30.43 -46.00
CA LEU A 11 25.95 -30.01 -45.50
C LEU A 11 24.96 -29.70 -46.63
N TYR A 12 25.39 -29.02 -47.69
CA TYR A 12 24.53 -28.69 -48.84
C TYR A 12 24.23 -29.90 -49.72
N ALA A 13 25.07 -30.92 -49.70
CA ALA A 13 24.80 -32.17 -50.38
C ALA A 13 23.68 -32.96 -49.68
N ILE A 14 23.59 -32.86 -48.35
CA ILE A 14 22.53 -33.49 -47.55
C ILE A 14 21.25 -32.63 -47.57
N ASP A 15 21.40 -31.31 -47.42
CA ASP A 15 20.29 -30.38 -47.37
C ASP A 15 20.59 -29.06 -48.10
N PRO A 16 20.12 -28.90 -49.35
CA PRO A 16 20.35 -27.70 -50.14
C PRO A 16 19.74 -26.43 -49.55
N THR A 17 18.73 -26.55 -48.68
CA THR A 17 18.02 -25.38 -48.11
C THR A 17 18.89 -24.57 -47.16
N LEU A 18 19.90 -25.20 -46.56
CA LEU A 18 20.87 -24.57 -45.66
C LEU A 18 21.75 -23.52 -46.34
N LYS A 19 21.79 -23.49 -47.67
CA LYS A 19 22.55 -22.48 -48.41
C LYS A 19 22.03 -21.06 -48.16
N ALA A 20 20.75 -20.91 -47.80
CA ALA A 20 20.17 -19.63 -47.43
C ALA A 20 20.73 -19.06 -46.10
N HIS A 21 21.40 -19.88 -45.29
CA HIS A 21 21.94 -19.53 -43.97
C HIS A 21 23.47 -19.70 -43.90
N GLU A 22 24.17 -19.53 -45.02
CA GLU A 22 25.60 -19.79 -45.15
C GLU A 22 26.44 -18.97 -44.15
N THR A 23 26.08 -17.71 -43.92
CA THR A 23 26.83 -16.83 -43.02
C THR A 23 26.72 -17.27 -41.56
N GLU A 24 25.51 -17.64 -41.11
CA GLU A 24 25.26 -18.16 -39.78
C GLU A 24 25.91 -19.52 -39.56
N LEU A 25 25.88 -20.37 -40.59
CA LEU A 25 26.54 -21.67 -40.59
C LEU A 25 28.05 -21.55 -40.44
N ILE A 26 28.70 -20.59 -41.10
CA ILE A 26 30.15 -20.36 -40.94
C ILE A 26 30.48 -20.02 -39.48
N ILE A 27 29.71 -19.14 -38.85
CA ILE A 27 29.94 -18.74 -37.45
C ILE A 27 29.77 -19.94 -36.52
N LEU A 28 28.70 -20.71 -36.70
CA LEU A 28 28.37 -21.86 -35.85
C LEU A 28 29.39 -22.99 -36.04
N LEU A 29 29.74 -23.32 -37.28
CA LEU A 29 30.77 -24.32 -37.60
C LEU A 29 32.15 -23.91 -37.08
N THR A 30 32.49 -22.62 -37.10
CA THR A 30 33.75 -22.13 -36.55
C THR A 30 33.83 -22.41 -35.04
N ARG A 31 32.80 -21.98 -34.28
CA ARG A 31 32.74 -22.23 -32.83
C ARG A 31 32.72 -23.72 -32.50
N MET A 32 32.02 -24.51 -33.31
CA MET A 32 31.91 -25.94 -33.09
C MET A 32 33.24 -26.66 -33.35
N LEU A 33 33.96 -26.31 -34.42
CA LEU A 33 35.26 -26.90 -34.74
C LEU A 33 36.36 -26.48 -33.76
N GLU A 34 36.23 -25.32 -33.13
CA GLU A 34 37.10 -24.90 -32.01
C GLU A 34 36.90 -25.77 -30.76
N GLN A 35 35.66 -26.20 -30.49
CA GLN A 35 35.33 -27.03 -29.33
C GLN A 35 35.49 -28.53 -29.59
N LYS A 36 35.24 -28.98 -30.82
CA LYS A 36 35.32 -30.38 -31.26
C LYS A 36 35.85 -30.45 -32.70
N PRO A 37 37.16 -30.67 -32.90
CA PRO A 37 37.77 -30.62 -34.23
C PRO A 37 37.43 -31.83 -35.14
N ASP A 38 36.90 -32.91 -34.56
CA ASP A 38 36.63 -34.20 -35.23
C ASP A 38 35.13 -34.52 -35.29
N VAL A 39 34.33 -33.59 -35.83
CA VAL A 39 32.88 -33.77 -36.02
C VAL A 39 32.61 -34.46 -37.36
N HIS A 40 31.76 -35.49 -37.35
CA HIS A 40 31.23 -36.13 -38.54
C HIS A 40 29.89 -35.51 -38.96
N ILE A 41 29.69 -35.31 -40.27
CA ILE A 41 28.47 -34.71 -40.82
C ILE A 41 27.55 -35.84 -41.28
N ASP A 42 26.47 -36.06 -40.54
CA ASP A 42 25.42 -37.03 -40.84
C ASP A 42 24.02 -36.37 -40.71
N ASP A 43 22.96 -37.12 -41.03
CA ASP A 43 21.58 -36.59 -41.00
C ASP A 43 21.15 -36.13 -39.59
N ALA A 44 21.66 -36.78 -38.54
CA ALA A 44 21.38 -36.40 -37.16
C ALA A 44 22.05 -35.07 -36.81
N PHE A 45 23.28 -34.86 -37.28
CA PHE A 45 24.01 -33.61 -37.19
C PHE A 45 23.25 -32.50 -37.91
N VAL A 46 22.83 -32.70 -39.16
CA VAL A 46 22.07 -31.72 -39.95
C VAL A 46 20.75 -31.35 -39.26
N SER A 47 20.02 -32.32 -38.73
CA SER A 47 18.77 -32.10 -37.99
C SER A 47 18.99 -31.25 -36.73
N SER A 48 20.07 -31.53 -35.98
CA SER A 48 20.43 -30.74 -34.80
C SER A 48 20.84 -29.30 -35.16
N LEU A 49 21.53 -29.12 -36.28
CA LEU A 49 21.99 -27.84 -36.79
C LEU A 49 20.80 -26.98 -37.26
N ARG A 50 19.82 -27.60 -37.94
CA ARG A 50 18.58 -26.92 -38.36
C ARG A 50 17.76 -26.46 -37.16
N LYS A 51 17.62 -27.28 -36.12
CA LYS A 51 16.96 -26.86 -34.87
C LYS A 51 17.66 -25.65 -34.23
N ARG A 52 18.99 -25.60 -34.29
CA ARG A 52 19.76 -24.46 -33.79
C ARG A 52 19.56 -23.22 -34.66
N LEU A 53 19.60 -23.35 -35.98
CA LEU A 53 19.38 -22.22 -36.91
C LEU A 53 17.97 -21.63 -36.80
N VAL A 54 16.94 -22.47 -36.66
CA VAL A 54 15.54 -22.01 -36.50
C VAL A 54 15.29 -21.45 -35.10
N GLY A 55 16.05 -21.88 -34.09
CA GLY A 55 15.97 -21.39 -32.71
C GLY A 55 16.88 -20.20 -32.36
N THR A 56 17.72 -19.72 -33.30
CA THR A 56 18.59 -18.57 -33.05
C THR A 56 17.99 -17.34 -33.74
N PRO A 57 17.53 -16.31 -33.01
CA PRO A 57 17.07 -15.07 -33.65
C PRO A 57 18.23 -14.45 -34.43
N VAL A 58 18.00 -14.18 -35.71
CA VAL A 58 18.95 -13.52 -36.61
C VAL A 58 19.22 -12.13 -36.05
N PRO A 59 20.47 -11.76 -35.69
CA PRO A 59 20.79 -10.39 -35.39
C PRO A 59 20.73 -9.60 -36.69
N SER A 60 19.67 -8.82 -36.88
CA SER A 60 19.64 -7.78 -37.90
C SER A 60 20.75 -6.77 -37.59
N SER A 61 21.71 -6.63 -38.50
CA SER A 61 22.62 -5.49 -38.54
C SER A 61 21.80 -4.19 -38.47
N PRO A 62 22.21 -3.22 -37.63
CA PRO A 62 22.89 -2.10 -38.23
C PRO A 62 24.17 -1.68 -37.51
N SER A 63 25.13 -1.32 -38.34
CA SER A 63 26.22 -0.39 -38.05
C SER A 63 25.72 0.86 -37.31
N PHE A 64 26.10 1.05 -36.05
CA PHE A 64 26.53 2.33 -35.44
C PHE A 64 26.89 2.08 -33.96
N PHE A 65 28.01 2.63 -33.47
CA PHE A 65 28.50 2.57 -32.08
C PHE A 65 29.29 1.32 -31.62
N THR A 66 30.40 1.02 -32.29
CA THR A 66 31.59 0.56 -31.55
C THR A 66 32.29 1.79 -30.96
N HIS A 67 32.05 2.11 -29.68
CA HIS A 67 33.00 2.80 -28.78
C HIS A 67 32.51 2.96 -27.31
N LEU A 68 31.70 2.04 -26.78
CA LEU A 68 31.19 2.18 -25.41
C LEU A 68 31.24 0.88 -24.58
N PHE A 69 32.33 0.10 -24.61
CA PHE A 69 32.55 -0.95 -23.60
C PHE A 69 34.03 -1.18 -23.28
N MET A 70 34.64 -0.23 -22.57
CA MET A 70 35.73 -0.50 -21.62
C MET A 70 35.39 0.16 -20.29
N ASN A 71 34.44 -0.39 -19.55
CA ASN A 71 34.48 -0.35 -18.08
C ASN A 71 33.59 -1.45 -17.49
N LYS A 72 33.95 -1.95 -16.31
CA LYS A 72 33.41 -3.18 -15.70
C LYS A 72 31.98 -2.99 -15.16
N GLN A 73 31.07 -3.89 -15.57
CA GLN A 73 29.67 -4.12 -15.12
C GLN A 73 28.68 -2.96 -15.39
N PRO A 74 27.38 -3.22 -15.71
CA PRO A 74 26.54 -4.40 -15.40
C PRO A 74 25.92 -5.09 -16.64
N ALA A 75 26.35 -6.32 -16.94
CA ALA A 75 25.77 -7.15 -18.01
C ALA A 75 24.58 -8.02 -17.55
N PHE A 76 24.16 -7.92 -16.28
CA PHE A 76 23.06 -8.73 -15.72
C PHE A 76 21.67 -8.10 -15.88
N ILE A 77 21.57 -6.79 -16.18
CA ILE A 77 20.30 -6.07 -16.23
C ILE A 77 19.58 -6.25 -17.57
N ALA A 78 20.33 -6.40 -18.68
CA ALA A 78 19.74 -6.64 -20.00
C ALA A 78 19.15 -8.05 -20.15
N THR A 79 19.69 -9.05 -19.46
CA THR A 79 19.23 -10.44 -19.53
C THR A 79 17.90 -10.65 -18.81
N GLY A 80 17.68 -9.94 -17.70
CA GLY A 80 16.42 -9.98 -16.94
C GLY A 80 15.26 -9.38 -17.73
N ALA A 81 15.42 -8.16 -18.26
CA ALA A 81 14.37 -7.51 -19.06
C ALA A 81 14.04 -8.27 -20.36
N VAL A 82 15.03 -8.90 -20.99
CA VAL A 82 14.81 -9.72 -22.19
C VAL A 82 14.13 -11.05 -21.86
N LEU A 83 14.38 -11.66 -20.69
CA LEU A 83 13.64 -12.84 -20.23
C LEU A 83 12.19 -12.50 -19.85
N SER A 84 11.94 -11.36 -19.21
CA SER A 84 10.58 -10.86 -18.92
C SER A 84 9.82 -10.55 -20.21
N LEU A 85 10.47 -9.91 -21.17
CA LEU A 85 9.87 -9.60 -22.48
C LEU A 85 9.69 -10.86 -23.33
N ALA A 86 10.59 -11.86 -23.24
CA ALA A 86 10.43 -13.15 -23.90
C ALA A 86 9.35 -14.03 -23.24
N LEU A 87 9.12 -13.91 -21.94
CA LEU A 87 7.97 -14.49 -21.25
C LEU A 87 6.67 -13.82 -21.68
N LEU A 88 6.64 -12.48 -21.76
CA LEU A 88 5.46 -11.74 -22.24
C LEU A 88 5.17 -12.00 -23.72
N VAL A 89 6.20 -12.05 -24.58
CA VAL A 89 6.07 -12.37 -26.00
C VAL A 89 5.78 -13.86 -26.21
N GLY A 90 6.33 -14.75 -25.38
CA GLY A 90 6.02 -16.17 -25.36
C GLY A 90 4.55 -16.42 -24.97
N VAL A 91 4.06 -15.76 -23.92
CA VAL A 91 2.64 -15.76 -23.54
C VAL A 91 1.77 -15.16 -24.65
N TYR A 92 2.23 -14.10 -25.32
CA TYR A 92 1.55 -13.51 -26.47
C TYR A 92 1.50 -14.43 -27.69
N HIS A 93 2.60 -15.11 -28.04
CA HIS A 93 2.66 -15.98 -29.23
C HIS A 93 2.04 -17.36 -29.01
N TYR A 94 2.16 -17.93 -27.81
CA TYR A 94 1.47 -19.18 -27.45
C TYR A 94 -0.02 -18.94 -27.15
N GLY A 95 -0.38 -17.74 -26.67
CA GLY A 95 -1.76 -17.31 -26.44
C GLY A 95 -2.51 -16.86 -27.70
N THR A 96 -1.83 -16.52 -28.80
CA THR A 96 -2.48 -16.13 -30.07
C THR A 96 -2.86 -17.30 -30.96
N THR A 97 -2.30 -18.50 -30.73
CA THR A 97 -2.61 -19.70 -31.53
C THR A 97 -3.66 -20.62 -30.89
N ARG A 98 -4.02 -20.42 -29.62
CA ARG A 98 -5.24 -20.96 -29.01
C ARG A 98 -6.20 -19.80 -28.74
N THR A 99 -7.42 -19.87 -29.27
CA THR A 99 -8.51 -18.89 -29.13
C THR A 99 -9.03 -18.77 -27.69
N GLY A 100 -8.17 -18.32 -26.78
CA GLY A 100 -8.45 -18.00 -25.38
C GLY A 100 -7.62 -16.80 -24.96
N MET A 101 -7.54 -15.77 -25.83
CA MET A 101 -6.99 -14.48 -25.42
C MET A 101 -7.71 -14.07 -24.14
N ILE A 102 -6.92 -13.70 -23.12
CA ILE A 102 -7.38 -12.98 -21.94
C ILE A 102 -8.14 -11.77 -22.48
N SER A 103 -9.45 -11.86 -22.60
CA SER A 103 -10.24 -10.73 -23.05
C SER A 103 -10.09 -9.70 -21.95
N GLY A 104 -9.34 -8.63 -22.22
CA GLY A 104 -9.08 -7.55 -21.26
C GLY A 104 -10.34 -7.00 -20.61
N GLY A 105 -11.52 -7.22 -21.20
CA GLY A 105 -12.82 -6.88 -20.62
C GLY A 105 -13.14 -7.52 -19.26
N GLN A 106 -12.64 -8.73 -18.94
CA GLN A 106 -12.91 -9.35 -17.63
C GLN A 106 -12.03 -8.81 -16.51
N PHE A 107 -10.82 -8.32 -16.84
CA PHE A 107 -9.94 -7.66 -15.87
C PHE A 107 -10.20 -6.15 -15.78
N ALA A 108 -10.56 -5.51 -16.89
CA ALA A 108 -10.89 -4.08 -16.90
C ALA A 108 -12.13 -3.77 -16.04
N SER A 109 -13.10 -4.69 -15.94
CA SER A 109 -14.28 -4.51 -15.08
C SER A 109 -13.97 -4.54 -13.59
N ILE A 110 -12.86 -5.14 -13.18
CA ILE A 110 -12.42 -5.23 -11.77
C ILE A 110 -12.00 -3.85 -11.25
N PHE A 111 -11.49 -3.00 -12.14
CA PHE A 111 -10.98 -1.66 -11.84
C PHE A 111 -11.84 -0.58 -12.50
N SER A 112 -13.15 -0.83 -12.62
CA SER A 112 -14.09 0.17 -13.14
C SER A 112 -14.04 1.45 -12.29
N PRO A 113 -14.23 2.64 -12.89
CA PRO A 113 -14.23 3.91 -12.17
C PRO A 113 -15.22 3.89 -11.01
N ASN A 114 -14.92 4.68 -9.97
CA ASN A 114 -15.70 4.76 -8.73
C ASN A 114 -17.15 5.20 -9.00
N GLU A 115 -18.03 4.25 -9.27
CA GLU A 115 -19.47 4.47 -9.30
C GLU A 115 -20.08 4.06 -7.96
N VAL A 116 -21.06 4.83 -7.50
CA VAL A 116 -21.86 4.50 -6.33
C VAL A 116 -23.10 3.73 -6.79
N VAL A 117 -23.26 2.51 -6.32
CA VAL A 117 -24.41 1.64 -6.60
C VAL A 117 -25.35 1.62 -5.40
N HIS A 118 -26.52 2.21 -5.52
CA HIS A 118 -27.51 2.18 -4.44
C HIS A 118 -28.12 0.78 -4.26
N ARG A 119 -28.22 0.35 -3.01
CA ARG A 119 -28.85 -0.88 -2.53
C ARG A 119 -30.08 -0.53 -1.70
N ASN A 120 -30.87 -1.56 -1.35
CA ASN A 120 -32.00 -1.37 -0.43
C ASN A 120 -31.49 -0.88 0.93
N ALA A 121 -32.32 -0.14 1.66
CA ALA A 121 -31.99 0.30 3.02
C ALA A 121 -31.59 -0.89 3.93
N GLY A 122 -30.61 -0.66 4.80
CA GLY A 122 -30.03 -1.70 5.66
C GLY A 122 -29.31 -2.86 4.94
N ALA A 123 -28.89 -2.71 3.68
CA ALA A 123 -28.32 -3.81 2.90
C ALA A 123 -27.00 -4.40 3.45
N PHE A 124 -26.34 -3.72 4.38
CA PHE A 124 -25.11 -4.20 5.01
C PHE A 124 -25.37 -4.87 6.37
N GLY A 125 -26.65 -5.07 6.74
CA GLY A 125 -27.02 -5.61 8.04
C GLY A 125 -26.83 -4.59 9.16
N VAL A 126 -26.72 -5.08 10.39
CA VAL A 126 -26.46 -4.24 11.56
C VAL A 126 -24.98 -3.84 11.57
N LEU A 127 -24.70 -2.56 11.85
CA LEU A 127 -23.34 -2.02 11.85
C LEU A 127 -22.70 -2.01 13.24
N SER A 128 -23.41 -2.45 14.28
CA SER A 128 -22.84 -2.65 15.62
C SER A 128 -22.25 -4.05 15.77
N SER A 129 -21.12 -4.16 16.47
CA SER A 129 -20.41 -5.42 16.66
C SER A 129 -21.10 -6.37 17.64
N THR A 130 -21.96 -5.85 18.52
CA THR A 130 -22.60 -6.60 19.62
C THR A 130 -23.87 -7.37 19.20
N GLU A 131 -24.66 -6.87 18.25
CA GLU A 131 -25.89 -7.56 17.82
C GLU A 131 -25.62 -8.73 16.87
N SER A 132 -24.47 -8.75 16.21
CA SER A 132 -24.06 -9.87 15.34
C SER A 132 -23.63 -11.13 16.13
N ALA A 133 -23.63 -11.07 17.47
CA ALA A 133 -23.09 -12.11 18.36
C ALA A 133 -24.15 -12.98 19.08
N ALA A 134 -25.37 -13.10 18.55
CA ALA A 134 -26.41 -13.97 19.13
C ALA A 134 -26.21 -15.48 18.80
N ALA A 135 -25.19 -16.08 19.44
CA ALA A 135 -25.02 -17.46 19.95
C ALA A 135 -24.79 -18.69 19.01
N PRO A 136 -24.09 -19.78 19.47
CA PRO A 136 -23.69 -20.08 20.85
C PRO A 136 -22.20 -20.41 21.12
N THR A 137 -21.80 -20.05 22.35
CA THR A 137 -20.77 -20.62 23.25
C THR A 137 -19.78 -21.67 22.71
N ALA A 138 -18.51 -21.29 22.58
CA ALA A 138 -17.35 -22.11 22.96
C ALA A 138 -16.08 -21.24 23.03
N GLU A 139 -15.39 -21.32 24.17
CA GLU A 139 -13.97 -21.03 24.44
C GLU A 139 -13.33 -19.80 23.80
N SER A 140 -13.01 -18.84 24.68
CA SER A 140 -12.15 -17.69 24.45
C SER A 140 -10.86 -18.04 23.69
N VAL A 141 -10.81 -17.67 22.41
CA VAL A 141 -9.56 -17.56 21.67
C VAL A 141 -9.12 -16.11 21.77
N SER A 142 -8.06 -15.90 22.54
CA SER A 142 -7.33 -14.64 22.65
C SER A 142 -6.91 -14.20 21.24
N PHE A 143 -7.41 -13.06 20.78
CA PHE A 143 -7.01 -12.45 19.52
C PHE A 143 -5.65 -11.78 19.72
N ASP A 144 -4.60 -12.35 19.11
CA ASP A 144 -3.28 -11.75 18.99
C ASP A 144 -3.27 -10.78 17.79
N THR A 145 -3.24 -9.49 18.07
CA THR A 145 -3.14 -8.38 17.10
C THR A 145 -1.76 -8.29 16.41
N SER A 146 -0.97 -9.37 16.38
CA SER A 146 0.39 -9.38 15.81
C SER A 146 0.48 -9.58 14.29
N MET A 147 -0.63 -9.77 13.56
CA MET A 147 -0.60 -10.09 12.13
C MET A 147 -0.56 -8.87 11.17
N LEU A 148 -0.53 -7.64 11.69
CA LEU A 148 -0.31 -6.43 10.85
C LEU A 148 1.14 -5.95 10.80
N SER A 149 2.09 -6.76 11.26
CA SER A 149 3.51 -6.56 10.98
C SER A 149 3.93 -7.52 9.89
N SER A 150 4.02 -7.02 8.66
CA SER A 150 4.72 -7.69 7.58
C SER A 150 6.11 -8.11 8.07
N ARG A 151 6.33 -9.43 8.16
CA ARG A 151 7.64 -10.04 8.34
C ARG A 151 8.61 -9.51 7.28
N MET A 152 9.43 -8.54 7.66
CA MET A 152 10.70 -8.33 6.98
C MET A 152 11.60 -9.54 7.27
N PRO A 153 12.39 -10.03 6.30
CA PRO A 153 13.38 -11.07 6.54
C PRO A 153 14.34 -10.63 7.66
N ALA A 154 14.54 -11.50 8.64
CA ALA A 154 15.30 -11.26 9.87
C ALA A 154 16.83 -11.20 9.70
N ASP A 155 17.35 -10.74 8.56
CA ASP A 155 18.81 -10.74 8.27
C ASP A 155 19.32 -9.41 7.69
N THR A 156 18.82 -8.29 8.19
CA THR A 156 19.57 -7.02 8.10
C THR A 156 19.38 -6.25 9.40
N VAL A 157 20.06 -6.72 10.45
CA VAL A 157 20.33 -5.93 11.65
C VAL A 157 21.31 -4.83 11.23
N VAL A 158 20.78 -3.69 10.80
CA VAL A 158 21.53 -2.44 10.82
C VAL A 158 21.67 -2.07 12.29
N GLY A 159 22.87 -2.27 12.83
CA GLY A 159 23.18 -1.90 14.21
C GLY A 159 22.94 -0.40 14.40
N MET A 160 21.84 -0.04 15.06
CA MET A 160 21.75 1.23 15.76
C MET A 160 22.73 1.14 16.92
N GLY A 161 23.91 1.73 16.73
CA GLY A 161 24.89 1.95 17.78
C GLY A 161 24.29 2.89 18.83
N GLY A 162 23.62 2.30 19.81
CA GLY A 162 23.26 2.98 21.05
C GLY A 162 24.50 3.12 21.91
N ASP A 163 25.29 4.15 21.63
CA ASP A 163 26.21 4.70 22.64
C ASP A 163 25.33 5.19 23.80
N GLY A 164 25.65 4.75 25.02
CA GLY A 164 24.78 4.86 26.19
C GLY A 164 24.34 6.29 26.46
N VAL A 165 23.10 6.61 26.08
CA VAL A 165 22.42 7.81 26.57
C VAL A 165 22.10 7.58 28.03
N ASP A 166 22.79 8.35 28.87
CA ASP A 166 22.61 8.44 30.31
C ASP A 166 21.11 8.57 30.62
N ALA A 167 20.56 7.57 31.32
CA ALA A 167 19.13 7.43 31.61
C ALA A 167 18.71 8.42 32.70
N LYS A 168 18.87 9.72 32.46
CA LYS A 168 17.98 10.72 33.04
C LYS A 168 16.61 10.45 32.43
N MET A 169 15.84 9.59 33.10
CA MET A 169 14.44 9.38 32.80
C MET A 169 13.77 10.75 32.67
N MET A 170 13.40 11.09 31.45
CA MET A 170 12.58 12.26 31.18
C MET A 170 11.24 11.99 31.88
N ILE A 171 11.02 12.67 33.00
CA ILE A 171 9.70 12.77 33.60
C ILE A 171 8.86 13.52 32.57
N ALA A 172 8.01 12.80 31.83
CA ALA A 172 7.00 13.44 31.00
C ALA A 172 6.21 14.41 31.91
N PRO A 173 6.03 15.68 31.52
CA PRO A 173 5.26 16.62 32.32
C PRO A 173 3.88 16.03 32.63
N ALA A 174 3.39 16.26 33.85
CA ALA A 174 2.09 15.75 34.27
C ALA A 174 1.03 16.19 33.23
N PRO A 175 0.26 15.26 32.65
CA PRO A 175 -0.64 15.59 31.56
C PRO A 175 -1.76 16.51 32.03
N TYR A 176 -2.11 17.53 31.25
CA TYR A 176 -3.31 18.34 31.47
C TYR A 176 -4.56 17.51 31.24
N ARG A 177 -5.58 17.73 32.07
CA ARG A 177 -6.92 17.19 31.84
C ARG A 177 -7.69 18.14 30.94
N TYR A 178 -7.95 17.74 29.70
CA TYR A 178 -8.76 18.56 28.80
C TYR A 178 -10.26 18.26 28.97
N THR A 179 -11.05 19.30 29.11
CA THR A 179 -12.52 19.26 29.02
C THR A 179 -12.97 20.09 27.83
N TYR A 180 -14.05 19.68 27.18
CA TYR A 180 -14.52 20.33 25.95
C TYR A 180 -15.87 20.99 26.20
N THR A 181 -16.09 22.15 25.57
CA THR A 181 -17.36 22.88 25.62
C THR A 181 -17.77 23.29 24.22
N TYR A 182 -19.02 23.00 23.83
CA TYR A 182 -19.52 23.37 22.52
C TYR A 182 -19.83 24.88 22.43
N THR A 183 -19.19 25.57 21.49
CA THR A 183 -19.37 27.00 21.23
C THR A 183 -19.76 27.31 19.78
N GLY A 184 -19.98 26.27 18.97
CA GLY A 184 -20.45 26.39 17.60
C GLY A 184 -21.91 26.86 17.47
N GLU A 185 -22.34 27.01 16.22
CA GLU A 185 -23.73 27.34 15.86
C GLU A 185 -24.73 26.26 16.35
N PRO A 186 -26.02 26.58 16.53
CA PRO A 186 -27.01 25.56 16.90
C PRO A 186 -27.00 24.35 15.97
N LEU A 187 -26.80 23.15 16.52
CA LEU A 187 -26.79 21.91 15.76
C LEU A 187 -28.21 21.40 15.55
N GLU A 188 -28.68 21.37 14.29
CA GLU A 188 -29.97 20.80 13.91
C GLU A 188 -29.77 19.51 13.10
N LEU A 189 -30.22 18.38 13.65
CA LEU A 189 -30.20 17.07 12.99
C LEU A 189 -31.61 16.71 12.51
N THR A 190 -31.92 17.04 11.26
CA THR A 190 -33.27 16.86 10.69
C THR A 190 -33.41 15.58 9.86
N ASP A 191 -32.30 15.06 9.33
CA ASP A 191 -32.30 13.82 8.57
C ASP A 191 -32.51 12.63 9.51
N THR A 192 -33.49 11.77 9.17
CA THR A 192 -33.73 10.52 9.90
C THR A 192 -32.92 9.35 9.35
N THR A 193 -32.43 9.48 8.11
CA THR A 193 -31.64 8.46 7.42
C THR A 193 -30.53 9.12 6.62
N LEU A 194 -29.35 8.50 6.61
CA LEU A 194 -28.23 8.89 5.75
C LEU A 194 -27.61 7.64 5.09
N PRO A 195 -27.01 7.77 3.90
CA PRO A 195 -26.38 6.64 3.23
C PRO A 195 -25.15 6.19 4.02
N VAL A 196 -24.92 4.89 4.09
CA VAL A 196 -23.65 4.28 4.46
C VAL A 196 -23.06 3.70 3.19
N TYR A 197 -21.74 3.80 3.03
CA TYR A 197 -21.06 3.28 1.85
C TYR A 197 -20.27 2.04 2.20
N ARG A 198 -20.31 1.01 1.37
CA ARG A 198 -19.45 -0.16 1.47
C ARG A 198 -18.58 -0.26 0.24
N ARG A 199 -17.29 -0.51 0.43
CA ARG A 199 -16.38 -0.73 -0.70
C ARG A 199 -16.74 -2.02 -1.45
N ILE A 200 -16.80 -1.96 -2.78
CA ILE A 200 -17.01 -3.14 -3.62
C ILE A 200 -15.66 -3.83 -3.81
N VAL A 201 -15.47 -4.98 -3.14
CA VAL A 201 -14.29 -5.82 -3.36
C VAL A 201 -14.59 -6.86 -4.45
N PRO A 202 -13.75 -6.99 -5.49
CA PRO A 202 -13.95 -7.97 -6.55
C PRO A 202 -13.82 -9.42 -6.05
N THR A 203 -14.94 -10.09 -5.80
CA THR A 203 -14.94 -11.43 -5.18
C THR A 203 -14.39 -12.56 -6.08
N ASN A 204 -14.44 -12.39 -7.41
CA ASN A 204 -14.03 -13.42 -8.36
C ASN A 204 -12.66 -13.17 -9.01
N ALA A 205 -12.03 -12.02 -8.73
CA ALA A 205 -10.79 -11.61 -9.39
C ALA A 205 -9.64 -12.60 -9.14
N SER A 206 -9.47 -13.03 -7.87
CA SER A 206 -8.44 -13.98 -7.47
C SER A 206 -8.57 -15.34 -8.14
N GLN A 207 -9.80 -15.86 -8.25
CA GLN A 207 -10.08 -17.15 -8.88
C GLN A 207 -9.94 -17.07 -10.40
N ALA A 208 -10.43 -15.98 -11.01
CA ALA A 208 -10.28 -15.76 -12.44
C ALA A 208 -8.81 -15.74 -12.83
N LEU A 209 -7.97 -15.02 -12.08
CA LEU A 209 -6.53 -14.99 -12.31
C LEU A 209 -5.86 -16.35 -12.05
N GLY A 210 -6.22 -17.02 -10.95
CA GLY A 210 -5.70 -18.35 -10.65
C GLY A 210 -6.01 -19.38 -11.76
N THR A 211 -7.21 -19.30 -12.35
CA THR A 211 -7.60 -20.15 -13.49
C THR A 211 -6.78 -19.84 -14.75
N GLN A 212 -6.34 -18.59 -14.94
CA GLN A 212 -5.43 -18.26 -16.04
C GLN A 212 -4.03 -18.79 -15.76
N LEU A 213 -3.55 -18.65 -14.52
CA LEU A 213 -2.23 -19.13 -14.09
C LEU A 213 -2.09 -20.65 -14.11
N SER A 214 -3.19 -21.41 -13.92
CA SER A 214 -3.15 -22.88 -14.01
C SER A 214 -2.67 -23.39 -15.37
N ASN A 215 -2.85 -22.59 -16.43
CA ASN A 215 -2.39 -22.92 -17.78
C ASN A 215 -0.94 -22.50 -18.06
N VAL A 216 -0.29 -21.80 -17.12
CA VAL A 216 1.09 -21.34 -17.26
C VAL A 216 2.02 -22.46 -16.78
N GLY A 217 2.70 -23.11 -17.72
CA GLY A 217 3.73 -24.09 -17.40
C GLY A 217 4.97 -23.39 -16.83
N THR A 218 5.20 -23.50 -15.52
CA THR A 218 6.39 -22.91 -14.87
C THR A 218 7.67 -23.71 -15.10
N GLY A 219 7.56 -24.98 -15.56
CA GLY A 219 8.67 -25.92 -15.70
C GLY A 219 9.20 -26.48 -14.37
N LEU A 220 8.81 -25.89 -13.23
CA LEU A 220 9.14 -26.35 -11.89
C LEU A 220 7.96 -27.07 -11.24
N VAL A 221 6.76 -26.52 -11.44
CA VAL A 221 5.51 -27.00 -10.86
C VAL A 221 4.42 -26.98 -11.94
N ASP A 222 3.67 -28.07 -12.04
CA ASP A 222 2.46 -28.14 -12.84
C ASP A 222 1.30 -27.50 -12.06
N LEU A 223 1.04 -26.22 -12.32
CA LEU A 223 -0.05 -25.48 -11.68
C LEU A 223 -1.43 -26.07 -12.01
N SER A 224 -1.57 -26.78 -13.13
CA SER A 224 -2.83 -27.43 -13.51
C SER A 224 -3.17 -28.66 -12.64
N SER A 225 -2.19 -29.17 -11.88
CA SER A 225 -2.40 -30.30 -10.95
C SER A 225 -3.10 -29.90 -9.64
N PHE A 226 -3.21 -28.61 -9.36
CA PHE A 226 -3.92 -28.08 -8.21
C PHE A 226 -5.39 -27.81 -8.58
N GLY A 227 -6.31 -27.97 -7.62
CA GLY A 227 -7.75 -27.81 -7.85
C GLY A 227 -8.16 -26.37 -8.22
N THR A 228 -8.66 -25.61 -7.24
CA THR A 228 -9.00 -24.20 -7.46
C THR A 228 -7.83 -23.32 -7.04
N LEU A 229 -7.17 -22.71 -8.03
CA LEU A 229 -6.13 -21.72 -7.77
C LEU A 229 -6.74 -20.35 -7.49
N HIS A 230 -6.19 -19.66 -6.50
CA HIS A 230 -6.50 -18.27 -6.18
C HIS A 230 -5.20 -17.47 -6.17
N ALA A 231 -5.18 -16.36 -6.91
CA ALA A 231 -4.11 -15.38 -6.79
C ALA A 231 -4.51 -14.34 -5.75
N GLU A 232 -3.75 -14.26 -4.66
CA GLU A 232 -3.99 -13.28 -3.59
C GLU A 232 -3.25 -11.97 -3.91
N THR A 233 -1.93 -12.06 -4.05
CA THR A 233 -1.08 -10.89 -4.32
C THR A 233 -0.16 -11.15 -5.51
N ILE A 234 -0.02 -10.15 -6.38
CA ILE A 234 0.99 -10.11 -7.43
C ILE A 234 1.95 -8.98 -7.15
N SER A 235 3.26 -9.24 -7.28
CA SER A 235 4.28 -8.20 -7.27
C SER A 235 5.05 -8.21 -8.58
N ILE A 236 5.17 -7.04 -9.20
CA ILE A 236 5.90 -6.80 -10.44
C ILE A 236 6.84 -5.63 -10.16
N TYR A 237 8.02 -5.61 -10.77
CA TYR A 237 8.94 -4.50 -10.59
C TYR A 237 9.68 -4.21 -11.90
N ASP A 238 10.04 -2.95 -12.07
CA ASP A 238 11.03 -2.51 -13.03
C ASP A 238 12.26 -1.93 -12.28
N ASN A 239 13.07 -1.13 -12.97
CA ASN A 239 14.25 -0.53 -12.38
C ASN A 239 13.92 0.60 -11.39
N GLU A 240 12.78 1.27 -11.54
CA GLU A 240 12.43 2.46 -10.75
C GLU A 240 11.33 2.16 -9.73
N TYR A 241 10.41 1.23 -10.01
CA TYR A 241 9.26 0.96 -9.17
C TYR A 241 8.96 -0.54 -9.00
N ARG A 242 8.43 -0.88 -7.83
CA ARG A 242 7.77 -2.14 -7.50
C ARG A 242 6.28 -1.89 -7.33
N ILE A 243 5.47 -2.59 -8.09
CA ILE A 243 4.01 -2.57 -8.04
C ILE A 243 3.55 -3.84 -7.34
N THR A 244 2.76 -3.68 -6.29
CA THR A 244 2.10 -4.78 -5.59
C THR A 244 0.59 -4.62 -5.77
N ILE A 245 -0.06 -5.67 -6.25
CA ILE A 245 -1.51 -5.72 -6.45
C ILE A 245 -2.06 -6.80 -5.51
N ASP A 246 -2.80 -6.37 -4.50
CA ASP A 246 -3.64 -7.24 -3.67
C ASP A 246 -4.98 -7.44 -4.38
N ILE A 247 -5.10 -8.58 -5.04
CA ILE A 247 -6.27 -8.93 -5.83
C ILE A 247 -7.43 -9.30 -4.92
N ALA A 248 -7.13 -9.91 -3.76
CA ALA A 248 -8.13 -10.34 -2.81
C ALA A 248 -8.86 -9.14 -2.19
N ASN A 249 -8.15 -8.03 -1.95
CA ASN A 249 -8.72 -6.80 -1.42
C ASN A 249 -8.98 -5.74 -2.49
N GLY A 250 -8.64 -5.98 -3.75
CA GLY A 250 -8.79 -5.00 -4.84
C GLY A 250 -7.99 -3.73 -4.56
N GLN A 251 -6.74 -3.85 -4.15
CA GLN A 251 -5.86 -2.72 -3.88
C GLN A 251 -4.55 -2.87 -4.63
N ALA A 252 -3.92 -1.75 -4.94
CA ALA A 252 -2.58 -1.70 -5.47
C ALA A 252 -1.74 -0.66 -4.73
N SER A 253 -0.44 -0.90 -4.73
CA SER A 253 0.57 0.02 -4.24
C SER A 253 1.76 0.02 -5.17
N ILE A 254 2.41 1.17 -5.31
CA ILE A 254 3.58 1.40 -6.15
C ILE A 254 4.65 1.97 -5.24
N TYR A 255 5.79 1.30 -5.13
CA TYR A 255 6.90 1.70 -4.29
C TYR A 255 8.13 1.97 -5.15
N GLU A 256 8.92 2.98 -4.81
CA GLU A 256 10.24 3.17 -5.39
C GLU A 256 11.09 1.91 -5.16
N ASN A 257 11.82 1.51 -6.18
CA ASN A 257 12.74 0.38 -6.09
C ASN A 257 14.06 0.84 -5.44
N TYR A 258 14.17 0.63 -4.13
CA TYR A 258 15.31 1.05 -3.32
C TYR A 258 16.65 0.42 -3.71
N ASP A 259 16.66 -0.66 -4.49
CA ASP A 259 17.89 -1.32 -4.94
C ASP A 259 18.80 -0.39 -5.78
N ASN A 260 18.23 0.70 -6.33
CA ASN A 260 18.94 1.64 -7.20
C ASN A 260 19.16 3.03 -6.57
N ARG A 261 18.85 3.22 -5.28
CA ARG A 261 18.93 4.53 -4.63
C ARG A 261 20.36 4.87 -4.21
N GLN A 262 20.82 6.07 -4.55
CA GLN A 262 21.94 6.69 -3.85
C GLN A 262 21.35 7.54 -2.73
N ASP A 263 21.37 7.03 -1.50
CA ASP A 263 20.83 7.75 -0.36
C ASP A 263 21.63 9.03 -0.11
N ILE A 264 21.00 10.17 -0.39
CA ILE A 264 21.44 11.46 0.11
C ILE A 264 20.75 11.63 1.46
N TYR A 265 21.36 11.10 2.53
CA TYR A 265 20.88 11.39 3.87
C TYR A 265 21.28 12.82 4.23
N ARG A 266 20.30 13.72 4.21
CA ARG A 266 20.40 15.07 4.76
C ARG A 266 19.09 15.41 5.43
N GLU A 267 19.16 16.03 6.61
CA GLU A 267 18.00 16.56 7.31
C GLU A 267 17.35 17.68 6.50
N ALA A 268 16.02 17.65 6.40
CA ALA A 268 15.26 18.70 5.73
C ALA A 268 15.18 19.95 6.61
N THR A 269 15.31 21.10 5.97
CA THR A 269 15.07 22.41 6.58
C THR A 269 13.79 23.02 6.03
N GLU A 270 13.23 24.04 6.70
CA GLU A 270 12.05 24.75 6.19
C GLU A 270 12.29 25.33 4.79
N ALA A 271 13.53 25.71 4.48
CA ALA A 271 13.92 26.22 3.17
C ALA A 271 13.90 25.15 2.06
N ASP A 272 13.99 23.87 2.42
CA ASP A 272 13.87 22.76 1.47
C ASP A 272 12.40 22.42 1.16
N MET A 273 11.46 22.90 1.98
CA MET A 273 10.04 22.61 1.82
C MET A 273 9.49 23.25 0.55
N LEU A 274 8.83 22.43 -0.27
CA LEU A 274 8.16 22.90 -1.47
C LEU A 274 6.80 23.51 -1.12
N PRO A 275 6.34 24.55 -1.85
CA PRO A 275 4.96 25.01 -1.75
C PRO A 275 3.97 23.87 -2.01
N GLU A 276 2.83 23.87 -1.31
CA GLU A 276 1.82 22.80 -1.39
C GLU A 276 1.39 22.50 -2.83
N GLN A 277 1.14 23.55 -3.64
CA GLN A 277 0.77 23.37 -5.04
C GLN A 277 1.87 22.64 -5.85
N GLN A 278 3.16 22.88 -5.57
CA GLN A 278 4.23 22.18 -6.27
C GLN A 278 4.29 20.70 -5.89
N LEU A 279 3.98 20.35 -4.64
CA LEU A 279 3.88 18.96 -4.20
C LEU A 279 2.73 18.23 -4.93
N ILE A 280 1.57 18.89 -5.02
CA ILE A 280 0.41 18.39 -5.77
C ILE A 280 0.75 18.24 -7.26
N ASP A 281 1.42 19.22 -7.87
CA ASP A 281 1.82 19.18 -9.28
C ASP A 281 2.76 17.99 -9.58
N ILE A 282 3.68 17.67 -8.67
CA ILE A 282 4.58 16.50 -8.79
C ILE A 282 3.76 15.21 -8.72
N ALA A 283 2.84 15.10 -7.75
CA ALA A 283 1.96 13.94 -7.62
C ALA A 283 1.08 13.75 -8.86
N ASP A 284 0.41 14.81 -9.33
CA ASP A 284 -0.44 14.79 -10.52
C ASP A 284 0.34 14.42 -11.79
N ALA A 285 1.57 14.92 -11.94
CA ALA A 285 2.42 14.58 -13.08
C ALA A 285 2.75 13.08 -13.09
N PHE A 286 3.06 12.50 -11.93
CA PHE A 286 3.32 11.07 -11.80
C PHE A 286 2.07 10.25 -12.13
N LEU A 287 0.93 10.55 -11.50
CA LEU A 287 -0.32 9.82 -11.73
C LEU A 287 -0.72 9.85 -13.21
N ARG A 288 -0.60 11.02 -13.85
CA ARG A 288 -0.88 11.19 -15.29
C ARG A 288 0.10 10.41 -16.17
N ALA A 289 1.40 10.43 -15.85
CA ALA A 289 2.42 9.71 -16.62
C ALA A 289 2.19 8.19 -16.61
N HIS A 290 1.64 7.66 -15.51
CA HIS A 290 1.35 6.24 -15.32
C HIS A 290 -0.11 5.85 -15.62
N ASN A 291 -0.92 6.77 -16.15
CA ASN A 291 -2.37 6.57 -16.39
C ASN A 291 -3.12 6.06 -15.15
N ILE A 292 -2.72 6.51 -13.96
CA ILE A 292 -3.42 6.23 -12.72
C ILE A 292 -4.57 7.22 -12.64
N SER A 293 -5.79 6.71 -12.68
CA SER A 293 -7.00 7.52 -12.66
C SER A 293 -7.18 8.18 -11.30
N THR A 294 -7.42 9.50 -11.31
CA THR A 294 -7.94 10.25 -10.16
C THR A 294 -9.46 10.42 -10.21
N ALA A 295 -10.13 9.81 -11.19
CA ALA A 295 -11.59 9.83 -11.26
C ALA A 295 -12.18 9.13 -10.03
N GLY A 296 -13.10 9.82 -9.34
CA GLY A 296 -13.69 9.32 -8.10
C GLY A 296 -12.93 9.70 -6.83
N TYR A 297 -11.90 10.54 -6.95
CA TYR A 297 -11.25 11.18 -5.83
C TYR A 297 -11.58 12.68 -5.81
N GLY A 298 -11.61 13.25 -4.60
CA GLY A 298 -11.82 14.68 -4.39
C GLY A 298 -10.55 15.51 -4.63
N THR A 299 -10.61 16.79 -4.25
CA THR A 299 -9.46 17.69 -4.34
C THR A 299 -8.30 17.19 -3.48
N PRO A 300 -7.07 17.08 -4.01
CA PRO A 300 -5.94 16.61 -3.24
C PRO A 300 -5.57 17.58 -2.12
N VAL A 301 -5.13 17.04 -0.99
CA VAL A 301 -4.65 17.80 0.17
C VAL A 301 -3.25 17.34 0.57
N VAL A 302 -2.43 18.26 1.06
CA VAL A 302 -1.09 17.93 1.57
C VAL A 302 -1.16 17.62 3.06
N ASP A 303 -0.66 16.46 3.46
CA ASP A 303 -0.57 16.09 4.87
C ASP A 303 0.52 16.91 5.56
N MET A 304 0.06 17.81 6.43
CA MET A 304 0.91 18.71 7.22
C MET A 304 0.88 18.37 8.72
N GLN A 305 0.50 17.15 9.10
CA GLN A 305 0.49 16.75 10.51
C GLN A 305 1.86 16.92 11.20
N TRP A 306 2.96 16.82 10.45
CA TRP A 306 4.30 17.07 10.99
C TRP A 306 4.49 18.51 11.51
N LYS A 307 3.83 19.52 10.92
CA LYS A 307 3.85 20.91 11.45
C LYS A 307 3.17 21.00 12.81
N THR A 308 2.15 20.17 13.03
CA THR A 308 1.49 20.07 14.33
C THR A 308 2.44 19.52 15.39
N VAL A 309 3.40 18.67 15.02
CA VAL A 309 4.45 18.17 15.92
C VAL A 309 5.56 19.20 16.11
N GLN A 310 5.94 19.96 15.08
CA GLN A 310 6.92 21.05 15.18
C GLN A 310 6.51 22.13 16.20
N ALA A 311 5.24 22.57 16.16
CA ALA A 311 4.73 23.54 17.13
C ALA A 311 4.89 23.06 18.59
N LYS A 312 5.03 21.73 18.82
CA LYS A 312 5.27 21.12 20.14
C LYS A 312 6.74 21.19 20.59
N GLN A 313 7.68 21.36 19.67
CA GLN A 313 9.12 21.29 19.95
C GLN A 313 9.73 22.67 20.25
N GLU A 314 9.15 23.74 19.71
CA GLU A 314 9.64 25.12 19.91
C GLU A 314 9.39 25.67 21.32
N THR A 315 8.49 25.06 22.10
CA THR A 315 8.10 25.49 23.45
C THR A 315 8.85 24.77 24.58
N ALA A 316 9.52 23.66 24.28
CA ALA A 316 10.44 22.98 25.20
C ALA A 316 11.88 23.45 24.94
N ASP A 317 12.75 23.46 25.96
CA ASP A 317 14.17 23.87 25.84
C ASP A 317 14.79 23.48 24.48
N ALA A 318 15.49 24.44 23.85
CA ALA A 318 15.97 24.50 22.46
C ALA A 318 16.87 23.35 21.94
N ALA A 319 16.85 22.19 22.58
CA ALA A 319 17.59 20.99 22.23
C ALA A 319 16.80 20.00 21.35
N TYR A 320 15.48 20.17 21.17
CA TYR A 320 14.71 19.34 20.24
C TYR A 320 14.83 19.91 18.83
N GLN A 321 15.66 19.27 18.01
CA GLN A 321 15.72 19.60 16.58
C GLN A 321 14.36 19.31 15.94
N THR A 322 13.80 20.34 15.28
CA THR A 322 12.60 20.22 14.47
C THR A 322 12.76 19.11 13.46
N TYR A 323 11.95 18.06 13.56
CA TYR A 323 11.90 17.02 12.53
C TYR A 323 11.00 17.47 11.38
N ILE A 324 11.60 17.77 10.23
CA ILE A 324 10.90 17.99 8.97
C ILE A 324 11.04 16.70 8.15
N PRO A 325 9.94 16.03 7.79
CA PRO A 325 10.02 14.84 6.96
C PRO A 325 10.51 15.21 5.56
N ASN A 326 11.40 14.39 5.02
CA ASN A 326 11.86 14.50 3.62
C ASN A 326 10.84 13.93 2.61
N ILE A 327 9.86 13.17 3.09
CA ILE A 327 8.77 12.61 2.32
C ILE A 327 7.46 13.24 2.80
N ILE A 328 6.75 13.89 1.88
CA ILE A 328 5.47 14.53 2.15
C ILE A 328 4.36 13.74 1.47
N THR A 329 3.30 13.45 2.22
CA THR A 329 2.13 12.73 1.71
C THR A 329 1.13 13.71 1.10
N ILE A 330 0.72 13.45 -0.13
CA ILE A 330 -0.43 14.08 -0.79
C ILE A 330 -1.57 13.07 -0.75
N ILE A 331 -2.72 13.46 -0.23
CA ILE A 331 -3.89 12.60 -0.11
C ILE A 331 -4.92 13.02 -1.16
N TYR A 332 -5.29 12.10 -2.03
CA TYR A 332 -6.43 12.21 -2.93
C TYR A 332 -7.61 11.51 -2.25
N PRO A 333 -8.52 12.24 -1.60
CA PRO A 333 -9.55 11.64 -0.77
C PRO A 333 -10.59 10.87 -1.57
N PHE A 334 -11.15 9.80 -1.03
CA PHE A 334 -12.30 9.14 -1.65
C PHE A 334 -13.49 10.10 -1.68
N GLN A 335 -14.11 10.21 -2.85
CA GLN A 335 -15.30 11.00 -3.04
C GLN A 335 -16.53 10.06 -3.00
N LEU A 336 -17.32 10.20 -1.95
CA LEU A 336 -18.58 9.48 -1.73
C LEU A 336 -19.71 10.44 -2.08
N GLU A 337 -20.10 10.45 -3.36
CA GLU A 337 -21.00 11.45 -3.93
C GLU A 337 -20.48 12.87 -3.73
N ASP A 338 -21.16 13.71 -2.94
CA ASP A 338 -20.75 15.08 -2.64
C ASP A 338 -19.89 15.20 -1.37
N HIS A 339 -19.49 14.08 -0.75
CA HIS A 339 -18.77 14.06 0.52
C HIS A 339 -17.38 13.41 0.45
N THR A 340 -16.48 13.90 1.29
CA THR A 340 -15.13 13.36 1.45
C THR A 340 -15.10 12.30 2.56
N ALA A 341 -14.51 11.14 2.26
CA ALA A 341 -14.19 10.14 3.27
C ALA A 341 -13.02 10.58 4.16
N HIS A 342 -13.06 10.19 5.43
CA HIS A 342 -12.06 10.48 6.43
C HIS A 342 -11.75 9.23 7.27
N ASP A 343 -10.60 9.22 7.92
CA ASP A 343 -10.28 8.26 8.98
C ASP A 343 -10.80 8.75 10.35
N TYR A 344 -10.61 7.94 11.39
CA TYR A 344 -11.01 8.30 12.77
C TYR A 344 -10.24 9.49 13.35
N SER A 345 -9.03 9.78 12.85
CA SER A 345 -8.24 10.93 13.28
C SER A 345 -8.74 12.24 12.69
N GLY A 346 -9.67 12.15 11.73
CA GLY A 346 -10.23 13.28 11.01
C GLY A 346 -9.40 13.71 9.80
N LEU A 347 -8.39 12.92 9.41
CA LEU A 347 -7.70 13.14 8.15
C LEU A 347 -8.53 12.59 7.00
N PRO A 348 -8.48 13.22 5.81
CA PRO A 348 -9.10 12.64 4.63
C PRO A 348 -8.51 11.26 4.32
N GLU A 349 -9.37 10.32 3.95
CA GLU A 349 -8.98 8.94 3.63
C GLU A 349 -9.08 8.73 2.12
N GLY A 350 -8.07 8.11 1.52
CA GLY A 350 -7.96 8.03 0.07
C GLY A 350 -6.61 7.53 -0.43
N MET A 351 -6.36 7.72 -1.72
CA MET A 351 -5.09 7.38 -2.35
C MET A 351 -4.00 8.32 -1.82
N ARG A 352 -2.88 7.74 -1.37
CA ARG A 352 -1.77 8.50 -0.78
C ARG A 352 -0.59 8.46 -1.74
N VAL A 353 -0.12 9.63 -2.15
CA VAL A 353 1.04 9.83 -3.02
C VAL A 353 2.13 10.50 -2.20
N ASN A 354 3.22 9.79 -1.96
CA ASN A 354 4.34 10.28 -1.19
C ASN A 354 5.37 10.90 -2.14
N VAL A 355 5.77 12.14 -1.85
CA VAL A 355 6.73 12.91 -2.65
C VAL A 355 7.97 13.20 -1.82
N ASP A 356 9.13 12.82 -2.33
CA ASP A 356 10.43 13.17 -1.76
C ASP A 356 10.82 14.59 -2.18
N ILE A 357 11.01 15.48 -1.21
CA ILE A 357 11.20 16.92 -1.45
C ILE A 357 12.55 17.26 -2.10
N PHE A 358 13.58 16.42 -1.88
CA PHE A 358 14.92 16.65 -2.42
C PHE A 358 15.02 16.20 -3.87
N THR A 359 14.53 15.00 -4.15
CA THR A 359 14.54 14.43 -5.50
C THR A 359 13.39 14.95 -6.36
N LYS A 360 12.35 15.50 -5.73
CA LYS A 360 11.11 15.96 -6.38
C LYS A 360 10.42 14.85 -7.17
N LYS A 361 10.46 13.63 -6.63
CA LYS A 361 9.89 12.42 -7.22
C LYS A 361 8.88 11.78 -6.28
N VAL A 362 7.92 11.07 -6.88
CA VAL A 362 7.03 10.18 -6.13
C VAL A 362 7.81 8.93 -5.74
N ASN A 363 7.87 8.65 -4.43
CA ASN A 363 8.51 7.45 -3.89
C ASN A 363 7.51 6.33 -3.59
N ASN A 364 6.24 6.67 -3.32
CA ASN A 364 5.21 5.67 -3.06
C ASN A 364 3.83 6.19 -3.49
N VAL A 365 3.02 5.31 -4.06
CA VAL A 365 1.58 5.47 -4.17
C VAL A 365 0.94 4.29 -3.47
N SER A 366 0.12 4.55 -2.45
CA SER A 366 -0.58 3.51 -1.70
C SER A 366 -2.07 3.79 -1.66
N ASN A 367 -2.84 2.76 -1.31
CA ASN A 367 -4.29 2.84 -1.23
C ASN A 367 -4.94 3.15 -2.60
N LEU A 368 -4.31 2.66 -3.68
CA LEU A 368 -4.92 2.67 -5.01
C LEU A 368 -5.98 1.58 -5.01
N MET A 369 -7.22 1.97 -4.72
CA MET A 369 -8.33 1.03 -4.60
C MET A 369 -8.98 0.80 -5.96
N ALA A 370 -9.36 -0.46 -6.19
CA ALA A 370 -10.17 -0.89 -7.31
C ALA A 370 -11.64 -0.89 -6.91
N GLY A 371 -12.50 -0.46 -7.83
CA GLY A 371 -13.94 -0.65 -7.73
C GLY A 371 -14.69 0.54 -7.13
N GLY A 372 -16.01 0.46 -7.25
CA GLY A 372 -16.94 1.47 -6.75
C GLY A 372 -17.35 1.25 -5.29
N PHE A 373 -18.36 2.00 -4.89
CA PHE A 373 -19.00 1.87 -3.59
C PHE A 373 -20.44 1.38 -3.77
N GLU A 374 -20.95 0.64 -2.81
CA GLU A 374 -22.39 0.45 -2.65
C GLU A 374 -22.89 1.42 -1.60
N ALA A 375 -24.03 2.07 -1.84
CA ALA A 375 -24.69 2.91 -0.85
C ALA A 375 -25.95 2.22 -0.33
N SER A 376 -26.23 2.34 0.96
CA SER A 376 -27.45 1.87 1.60
C SER A 376 -27.85 2.83 2.68
N ASP A 377 -29.12 3.22 2.75
CA ASP A 377 -29.60 4.12 3.80
C ASP A 377 -29.70 3.42 5.16
N TYR A 378 -29.33 4.15 6.21
CA TYR A 378 -29.38 3.74 7.61
C TYR A 378 -29.98 4.84 8.48
N ASP A 379 -30.69 4.42 9.54
CA ASP A 379 -31.23 5.34 10.53
C ASP A 379 -30.10 6.06 11.28
N VAL A 380 -30.25 7.38 11.39
CA VAL A 380 -29.32 8.25 12.12
C VAL A 380 -30.02 8.97 13.28
N THR A 381 -29.25 9.34 14.29
CA THR A 381 -29.78 10.09 15.43
C THR A 381 -30.19 11.50 15.03
N THR A 382 -31.36 11.95 15.51
CA THR A 382 -31.81 13.34 15.44
C THR A 382 -31.61 14.08 16.77
N ASP A 383 -31.00 13.42 17.77
CA ASP A 383 -30.77 13.99 19.10
C ASP A 383 -29.46 14.79 19.13
N SER A 384 -29.54 16.06 18.73
CA SER A 384 -28.40 16.98 18.75
C SER A 384 -27.78 17.12 20.15
N SER A 385 -28.59 17.10 21.22
CA SER A 385 -28.10 17.24 22.60
C SER A 385 -27.24 16.06 23.00
N ARG A 386 -27.64 14.84 22.63
CA ARG A 386 -26.82 13.63 22.83
C ARG A 386 -25.50 13.72 22.09
N VAL A 387 -25.53 14.15 20.82
CA VAL A 387 -24.31 14.26 19.99
C VAL A 387 -23.34 15.29 20.55
N ILE A 388 -23.84 16.47 20.95
CA ILE A 388 -23.02 17.49 21.61
C ILE A 388 -22.42 16.96 22.91
N SER A 389 -23.23 16.29 23.74
CA SER A 389 -22.74 15.74 25.02
C SER A 389 -21.61 14.71 24.83
N LEU A 390 -21.69 13.88 23.79
CA LEU A 390 -20.61 12.94 23.45
C LEU A 390 -19.36 13.66 22.93
N ALA A 391 -19.54 14.73 22.14
CA ALA A 391 -18.43 15.54 21.68
C ALA A 391 -17.71 16.25 22.84
N GLU A 392 -18.46 16.78 23.81
CA GLU A 392 -17.92 17.43 25.01
C GLU A 392 -17.17 16.45 25.93
N GLN A 393 -17.48 15.16 25.84
CA GLN A 393 -16.75 14.08 26.51
C GLN A 393 -15.46 13.68 25.78
N GLY A 394 -15.16 14.29 24.62
CA GLY A 394 -13.98 13.97 23.81
C GLY A 394 -14.20 12.85 22.78
N GLY A 395 -15.46 12.51 22.50
CA GLY A 395 -15.84 11.47 21.54
C GLY A 395 -15.95 10.08 22.14
N LEU A 396 -16.03 9.07 21.28
CA LEU A 396 -16.38 7.69 21.68
C LEU A 396 -15.26 6.94 22.42
N ASN A 397 -14.00 7.30 22.18
CA ASN A 397 -12.85 6.54 22.66
C ASN A 397 -12.04 7.27 23.74
N MET A 398 -12.56 8.37 24.30
CA MET A 398 -11.79 9.10 25.29
C MET A 398 -11.94 8.47 26.67
N TYR A 399 -10.95 7.66 27.04
CA TYR A 399 -10.65 7.36 28.44
C TYR A 399 -9.62 8.38 28.91
N PRO A 400 -10.04 9.45 29.61
CA PRO A 400 -9.12 10.38 30.22
C PRO A 400 -8.38 9.69 31.37
N TRP A 401 -7.27 9.00 31.06
CA TRP A 401 -6.29 8.58 32.05
C TRP A 401 -5.46 9.80 32.46
N TYR A 402 -6.06 10.68 33.24
CA TYR A 402 -5.36 11.76 33.91
C TYR A 402 -5.13 11.37 35.37
N ALA A 403 -4.00 11.79 35.93
CA ALA A 403 -3.82 11.73 37.37
C ALA A 403 -4.89 12.62 38.02
N GLU A 404 -5.39 12.28 39.21
CA GLU A 404 -6.37 13.12 39.93
C GLU A 404 -5.85 14.56 40.15
N GLU A 405 -4.54 14.75 40.11
CA GLU A 405 -3.85 16.03 40.31
C GLU A 405 -3.59 16.82 39.02
N SER A 406 -4.04 16.32 37.86
CA SER A 406 -3.87 17.01 36.57
C SER A 406 -4.64 18.33 36.52
N GLU A 407 -3.98 19.41 36.11
CA GLU A 407 -4.63 20.71 35.89
C GLU A 407 -5.67 20.61 34.76
N GLU A 408 -6.87 21.13 35.02
CA GLU A 408 -7.97 21.13 34.06
C GLU A 408 -7.86 22.31 33.07
N ARG A 409 -8.01 22.01 31.78
CA ARG A 409 -8.01 22.98 30.68
C ARG A 409 -9.26 22.81 29.83
N ILE A 410 -10.03 23.89 29.72
CA ILE A 410 -11.25 23.91 28.91
C ILE A 410 -10.87 24.31 27.48
N LEU A 411 -11.26 23.47 26.52
CA LEU A 411 -11.16 23.70 25.09
C LEU A 411 -12.55 23.91 24.50
N GLU A 412 -12.61 24.61 23.38
CA GLU A 412 -13.86 24.92 22.69
C GLU A 412 -14.05 24.01 21.49
N LEU A 413 -15.29 23.58 21.25
CA LEU A 413 -15.68 22.84 20.04
C LEU A 413 -16.48 23.77 19.14
N GLY A 414 -15.98 23.98 17.92
CA GLY A 414 -16.68 24.76 16.91
C GLY A 414 -17.81 24.00 16.23
N THR A 415 -18.49 24.67 15.30
CA THR A 415 -19.58 24.10 14.49
C THR A 415 -19.09 22.85 13.73
N PRO A 416 -19.76 21.71 13.85
CA PRO A 416 -19.32 20.49 13.19
C PRO A 416 -19.67 20.48 11.71
N THR A 417 -18.97 19.64 10.96
CA THR A 417 -19.28 19.33 9.56
C THR A 417 -19.62 17.86 9.39
N LEU A 418 -20.61 17.57 8.54
CA LEU A 418 -20.94 16.19 8.14
C LEU A 418 -19.84 15.63 7.25
N VAL A 419 -19.33 14.46 7.62
CA VAL A 419 -18.32 13.70 6.90
C VAL A 419 -18.68 12.22 6.90
N TYR A 420 -17.92 11.43 6.14
CA TYR A 420 -17.99 9.98 6.20
C TYR A 420 -16.70 9.42 6.76
N ILE A 421 -16.79 8.59 7.80
CA ILE A 421 -15.61 8.01 8.44
C ILE A 421 -15.51 6.53 8.15
N GLN A 422 -14.29 6.07 7.91
CA GLN A 422 -13.96 4.66 7.74
C GLN A 422 -14.31 3.87 9.01
N HIS A 423 -15.01 2.75 8.86
CA HIS A 423 -15.38 1.84 9.94
C HIS A 423 -15.25 0.40 9.44
N TYR A 424 -14.82 -0.51 10.32
CA TYR A 424 -14.57 -1.90 9.97
C TYR A 424 -15.59 -2.78 10.66
N LEU A 425 -16.33 -3.55 9.85
CA LEU A 425 -17.31 -4.50 10.34
C LEU A 425 -16.75 -5.92 10.25
N PRO A 426 -16.85 -6.73 11.31
CA PRO A 426 -16.48 -8.13 11.23
C PRO A 426 -17.41 -8.86 10.24
N GLN A 427 -16.84 -9.73 9.42
CA GLN A 427 -17.62 -10.64 8.59
C GLN A 427 -18.03 -11.86 9.43
N GLU A 428 -19.32 -12.16 9.48
CA GLU A 428 -19.82 -13.33 10.21
C GLU A 428 -19.14 -14.62 9.72
N GLY A 429 -18.60 -15.40 10.67
CA GLY A 429 -17.94 -16.68 10.38
C GLY A 429 -16.58 -16.60 9.70
N ASN A 430 -15.97 -15.41 9.58
CA ASN A 430 -14.63 -15.26 8.99
C ASN A 430 -13.79 -14.23 9.77
N ALA A 431 -12.48 -14.38 9.78
CA ALA A 431 -11.55 -13.40 10.38
C ALA A 431 -11.37 -12.12 9.53
N ARG A 432 -12.16 -11.98 8.46
CA ARG A 432 -12.10 -10.82 7.56
C ARG A 432 -13.07 -9.76 8.06
N SER A 433 -12.65 -8.51 8.05
CA SER A 433 -13.56 -7.38 8.14
C SER A 433 -13.88 -6.85 6.75
N TYR A 434 -15.05 -6.25 6.59
CA TYR A 434 -15.32 -5.40 5.44
C TYR A 434 -15.40 -3.95 5.89
N GLU A 435 -14.95 -3.09 4.98
CA GLU A 435 -14.82 -1.66 5.20
C GLU A 435 -16.11 -0.96 4.77
N VAL A 436 -16.63 -0.12 5.66
CA VAL A 436 -17.75 0.77 5.41
C VAL A 436 -17.38 2.20 5.77
N PHE A 437 -18.06 3.17 5.17
CA PHE A 437 -17.94 4.58 5.49
C PHE A 437 -19.29 5.06 6.02
N ILE A 438 -19.29 5.46 7.29
CA ILE A 438 -20.50 5.83 8.03
C ILE A 438 -20.59 7.35 8.20
N PRO A 439 -21.81 7.93 8.17
CA PRO A 439 -21.99 9.36 8.42
C PRO A 439 -21.56 9.72 9.84
N ALA A 440 -20.83 10.82 9.97
CA ALA A 440 -20.32 11.34 11.23
C ALA A 440 -20.22 12.86 11.22
N LEU A 441 -20.21 13.46 12.40
CA LEU A 441 -19.90 14.87 12.60
C LEU A 441 -18.47 15.04 13.11
N GLN A 442 -17.70 15.91 12.45
CA GLN A 442 -16.40 16.35 12.91
C GLN A 442 -16.49 17.73 13.55
N PHE A 443 -16.19 17.81 14.85
CA PHE A 443 -16.12 19.03 15.64
C PHE A 443 -14.67 19.54 15.65
N PRO A 444 -14.39 20.73 15.10
CA PRO A 444 -13.06 21.31 15.18
C PRO A 444 -12.78 21.80 16.61
N VAL A 445 -11.63 21.41 17.17
CA VAL A 445 -11.17 21.91 18.47
C VAL A 445 -10.52 23.28 18.29
N GLN A 446 -11.00 24.25 19.05
CA GLN A 446 -10.59 25.64 19.05
C GLN A 446 -9.87 25.99 20.35
N ASN A 447 -9.21 27.15 20.37
CA ASN A 447 -8.46 27.67 21.52
C ASN A 447 -7.40 26.69 22.07
N ILE A 448 -6.79 25.93 21.16
CA ILE A 448 -5.69 25.03 21.48
C ILE A 448 -4.51 25.87 21.99
N PRO A 449 -3.91 25.54 23.15
CA PRO A 449 -2.72 26.21 23.66
C PRO A 449 -1.59 26.22 22.61
N THR A 450 -0.94 27.38 22.44
CA THR A 450 0.17 27.56 21.49
C THR A 450 1.54 27.61 22.17
N ASP A 451 1.54 27.77 23.49
CA ASP A 451 2.72 27.90 24.34
C ASP A 451 3.17 26.56 24.95
N GLU A 452 2.45 25.48 24.70
CA GLU A 452 2.75 24.14 25.20
C GLU A 452 2.41 23.03 24.21
N PRO A 453 3.03 21.85 24.35
CA PRO A 453 2.71 20.68 23.52
C PRO A 453 1.26 20.20 23.74
N PHE A 454 0.44 20.28 22.70
CA PHE A 454 -0.92 19.71 22.70
C PHE A 454 -0.91 18.25 22.22
N TYR A 455 -1.32 17.33 23.09
CA TYR A 455 -1.33 15.88 22.83
C TYR A 455 -2.71 15.29 22.56
N SER A 456 -3.78 16.08 22.70
CA SER A 456 -5.13 15.62 22.41
C SER A 456 -5.49 15.80 20.93
N SER A 457 -6.60 15.18 20.51
CA SER A 457 -7.11 15.30 19.16
C SER A 457 -7.51 16.75 18.84
N ARG A 458 -7.21 17.21 17.62
CA ARG A 458 -7.65 18.52 17.11
C ARG A 458 -9.05 18.51 16.52
N ILE A 459 -9.61 17.32 16.33
CA ILE A 459 -10.93 17.05 15.80
C ILE A 459 -11.57 16.01 16.71
N ILE A 460 -12.83 16.23 17.09
CA ILE A 460 -13.65 15.22 17.76
C ILE A 460 -14.68 14.70 16.76
N THR A 461 -14.72 13.39 16.57
CA THR A 461 -15.57 12.75 15.56
C THR A 461 -16.66 11.93 16.24
N ILE A 462 -17.92 12.18 15.90
CA ILE A 462 -19.09 11.47 16.43
C ILE A 462 -19.87 10.81 15.28
N PRO A 463 -19.95 9.47 15.20
CA PRO A 463 -20.79 8.81 14.21
C PRO A 463 -22.26 9.11 14.46
N LEU A 464 -23.07 9.13 13.40
CA LEU A 464 -24.49 9.46 13.48
C LEU A 464 -25.41 8.23 13.44
N VAL A 465 -24.91 7.09 12.99
CA VAL A 465 -25.73 5.87 12.87
C VAL A 465 -26.14 5.39 14.27
N THR A 466 -27.44 5.24 14.48
CA THR A 466 -28.03 4.98 15.80
C THR A 466 -27.50 3.69 16.45
N ASN A 467 -27.42 2.60 15.69
CA ASN A 467 -26.94 1.32 16.21
C ASN A 467 -25.47 1.35 16.68
N ILE A 468 -24.62 2.14 16.03
CA ILE A 468 -23.22 2.35 16.43
C ILE A 468 -23.16 3.21 17.69
N LEU A 469 -23.93 4.30 17.73
CA LEU A 469 -24.00 5.19 18.90
C LEU A 469 -24.54 4.51 20.16
N ASP A 470 -25.46 3.56 20.01
CA ASP A 470 -26.07 2.84 21.12
C ASP A 470 -25.14 1.75 21.67
N GLU A 471 -24.35 1.09 20.82
CA GLU A 471 -23.37 0.08 21.25
C GLU A 471 -22.28 0.67 22.16
N GLU A 472 -21.77 1.84 21.82
CA GLU A 472 -20.68 2.47 22.58
C GLU A 472 -21.13 2.91 23.99
N ARG A 473 -22.44 3.13 24.22
CA ARG A 473 -22.99 3.44 25.54
C ARG A 473 -22.80 2.29 26.53
N ASP A 474 -22.92 1.06 26.04
CA ASP A 474 -22.98 -0.13 26.90
C ASP A 474 -21.60 -0.76 27.11
N ARG A 475 -20.53 -0.17 26.55
CA ARG A 475 -19.16 -0.59 26.85
C ARG A 475 -18.80 -0.18 28.29
N PRO A 476 -18.49 -1.15 29.16
CA PRO A 476 -18.07 -0.83 30.52
C PRO A 476 -16.78 -0.02 30.45
N ILE A 477 -16.83 1.21 30.97
CA ILE A 477 -15.65 2.04 31.19
C ILE A 477 -14.68 1.21 32.05
N PRO A 478 -13.47 0.87 31.57
CA PRO A 478 -12.48 0.20 32.39
C PRO A 478 -12.21 1.07 33.62
N THR A 479 -12.66 0.60 34.78
CA THR A 479 -12.49 1.30 36.05
C THR A 479 -11.08 1.17 36.60
N GLU A 480 -10.26 0.29 36.02
CA GLU A 480 -8.90 0.03 36.44
C GLU A 480 -7.90 0.54 35.39
N PRO A 481 -6.85 1.26 35.80
CA PRO A 481 -5.80 1.69 34.89
C PRO A 481 -5.21 0.47 34.19
N PRO A 482 -4.93 0.54 32.87
CA PRO A 482 -4.05 -0.45 32.27
C PRO A 482 -2.78 -0.43 33.11
N ILE A 483 -2.36 -1.60 33.61
CA ILE A 483 -1.11 -1.73 34.35
C ILE A 483 -0.03 -1.24 33.39
N LEU A 484 0.41 0.01 33.56
CA LEU A 484 1.64 0.47 32.98
C LEU A 484 2.67 -0.47 33.56
N LEU A 485 3.18 -1.38 32.74
CA LEU A 485 4.38 -2.15 33.04
C LEU A 485 5.54 -1.13 33.06
N MET A 486 5.51 -0.22 34.04
CA MET A 486 6.70 0.38 34.58
C MET A 486 7.44 -0.81 35.17
N LYS A 487 8.34 -1.33 34.34
CA LYS A 487 9.31 -2.35 34.71
C LYS A 487 10.01 -1.81 35.95
N ASP A 488 9.54 -2.24 37.12
CA ASP A 488 10.25 -2.07 38.37
C ASP A 488 11.70 -2.41 38.07
N GLY A 489 12.59 -1.48 38.40
CA GLY A 489 14.00 -1.58 38.12
C GLY A 489 14.54 -2.90 38.64
N ALA A 490 14.60 -3.90 37.77
CA ALA A 490 15.45 -5.04 37.97
C ALA A 490 16.86 -4.47 37.98
N GLU A 491 17.44 -4.33 39.17
CA GLU A 491 18.86 -4.05 39.35
C GLU A 491 19.63 -4.94 38.36
N PRO A 492 20.54 -4.39 37.55
CA PRO A 492 21.35 -5.21 36.68
C PRO A 492 22.08 -6.23 37.57
N ALA A 493 21.84 -7.51 37.32
CA ALA A 493 22.54 -8.59 37.99
C ALA A 493 24.03 -8.36 37.76
N VAL A 494 24.73 -7.99 38.84
CA VAL A 494 26.19 -7.93 38.85
C VAL A 494 26.69 -9.36 38.66
N GLU A 495 27.17 -9.70 37.46
CA GLU A 495 27.93 -10.93 37.26
C GLU A 495 29.15 -10.90 38.20
N PRO A 496 29.35 -11.91 39.05
CA PRO A 496 30.58 -12.00 39.81
C PRO A 496 31.74 -12.24 38.83
N ALA A 497 32.73 -11.35 38.87
CA ALA A 497 33.96 -11.47 38.12
C ALA A 497 34.59 -12.85 38.35
N VAL A 498 34.69 -13.64 37.28
CA VAL A 498 35.46 -14.87 37.27
C VAL A 498 36.94 -14.50 37.37
N ARG A 499 37.60 -14.98 38.42
CA ARG A 499 39.06 -14.95 38.57
C ARG A 499 39.71 -16.10 37.83
#